data_AF-A0A3N2P4R3-F1
#
_entry.id   AF-A0A3N2P4R3-F1
#
_cell.length_a   1.000
_cell.length_b   1.000
_cell.length_c   1.000
_cell.angle_alpha   90.00
_cell.angle_beta   90.00
_cell.angle_gamma   90.00
#
_symmetry.space_group_name_H-M   'P 1'
#
loop_
_entity.id
_entity.type
_entity.pdbx_description
1 polymer ?
#
loop_
_entity_poly.entity_id
_entity_poly.type
_entity_poly.pdbx_seq_one_letter_code
_entity_poly.pdbx_strand_id
1 'polypeptide(L)'
;MTTTITRPGLYDGIPDADYHADPIPGGSLSSTGARLLLPPSCPAKYRWQLDHPTPTSRPEFDLGKTVHRLALGAGADITVIDAPDWRTRTAREQRDEAWAAGRTPVLAADYDRARAMVSALRQHPLAGALLDPSTGRPEVTAAWIDADTGVWLRARYDWLRDQTDGRPIIVDLKTCVSADLANLQRAIHTHGYHQQAAWYLDGASVLGIDARFVFVFVEKDPPHLIRVVQLDPVAERIGQARNREAIGIYAECVRTGVWPGYGDDIPLIPLPAWAENQHTKEVW
;
A
#
# COMPACT_ATOMS: atom_id res chain seq x y z
N MET A 1 -10.62 -10.23 -20.99
CA MET A 1 -9.94 -9.16 -21.73
C MET A 1 -9.17 -8.36 -20.70
N THR A 2 -7.87 -8.17 -20.88
CA THR A 2 -7.04 -7.37 -19.96
C THR A 2 -7.42 -5.91 -20.09
N THR A 3 -7.62 -5.23 -18.97
CA THR A 3 -7.94 -3.80 -18.94
C THR A 3 -6.73 -2.99 -19.44
N THR A 4 -6.95 -2.03 -20.32
CA THR A 4 -5.88 -1.13 -20.83
C THR A 4 -6.25 0.33 -20.59
N ILE A 5 -5.34 1.07 -19.98
CA ILE A 5 -5.47 2.50 -19.71
C ILE A 5 -4.63 3.27 -20.72
N THR A 6 -5.29 4.09 -21.55
CA THR A 6 -4.63 4.89 -22.61
C THR A 6 -4.78 6.40 -22.43
N ARG A 7 -5.52 6.84 -21.41
CA ARG A 7 -5.76 8.26 -21.11
C ARG A 7 -5.69 8.51 -19.60
N PRO A 8 -5.29 9.71 -19.16
CA PRO A 8 -5.39 10.06 -17.75
C PRO A 8 -6.84 10.02 -17.27
N GLY A 9 -7.08 9.61 -16.03
CA GLY A 9 -8.41 9.56 -15.45
C GLY A 9 -8.53 8.67 -14.22
N LEU A 10 -9.75 8.62 -13.70
CA LEU A 10 -10.18 7.63 -12.71
C LEU A 10 -10.89 6.47 -13.41
N TYR A 11 -10.64 5.27 -12.90
CA TYR A 11 -11.15 4.02 -13.43
C TYR A 11 -11.68 3.14 -12.30
N ASP A 12 -12.95 2.78 -12.39
CA ASP A 12 -13.59 1.86 -11.47
C ASP A 12 -13.49 0.41 -11.99
N GLY A 13 -13.46 -0.56 -11.07
CA GLY A 13 -13.59 -1.98 -11.41
C GLY A 13 -12.42 -2.60 -12.18
N ILE A 14 -11.23 -1.97 -12.18
CA ILE A 14 -10.02 -2.60 -12.74
C ILE A 14 -9.66 -3.81 -11.86
N PRO A 15 -9.62 -5.04 -12.40
CA PRO A 15 -9.26 -6.23 -11.63
C PRO A 15 -7.89 -6.10 -10.94
N ASP A 16 -7.74 -6.76 -9.78
CA ASP A 16 -6.49 -6.69 -9.03
C ASP A 16 -5.27 -7.14 -9.84
N ALA A 17 -5.42 -8.26 -10.55
CA ALA A 17 -4.39 -8.82 -11.42
C ALA A 17 -4.00 -7.86 -12.56
N ASP A 18 -4.97 -7.22 -13.21
CA ASP A 18 -4.74 -6.28 -14.31
C ASP A 18 -4.00 -5.03 -13.82
N TYR A 19 -4.37 -4.50 -12.66
CA TYR A 19 -3.61 -3.43 -12.04
C TYR A 19 -2.20 -3.91 -11.75
N HIS A 20 -1.97 -5.02 -11.03
CA HIS A 20 -0.59 -5.41 -10.73
C HIS A 20 0.26 -5.76 -11.98
N ALA A 21 -0.37 -6.17 -13.09
CA ALA A 21 0.27 -6.39 -14.38
C ALA A 21 0.66 -5.12 -15.14
N ASP A 22 0.30 -3.93 -14.63
CA ASP A 22 0.45 -2.64 -15.31
C ASP A 22 -0.45 -2.49 -16.56
N PRO A 23 -1.65 -1.90 -16.41
CA PRO A 23 -2.57 -1.78 -17.53
C PRO A 23 -2.21 -0.63 -18.48
N ILE A 24 -1.10 0.09 -18.24
CA ILE A 24 -0.69 1.25 -19.05
C ILE A 24 0.34 0.81 -20.09
N PRO A 25 0.06 0.96 -21.41
CA PRO A 25 1.03 0.65 -22.45
C PRO A 25 2.30 1.49 -22.31
N GLY A 26 3.46 0.84 -22.40
CA GLY A 26 4.75 1.48 -22.16
C GLY A 26 5.19 1.51 -20.69
N GLY A 27 4.33 1.03 -19.78
CA GLY A 27 4.61 0.93 -18.35
C GLY A 27 4.32 2.22 -17.59
N SER A 28 4.21 2.07 -16.27
CA SER A 28 3.95 3.17 -15.35
C SER A 28 4.62 2.95 -14.00
N LEU A 29 4.78 4.03 -13.25
CA LEU A 29 5.25 3.99 -11.86
C LEU A 29 4.06 4.01 -10.90
N SER A 30 4.04 3.09 -9.93
CA SER A 30 3.08 3.10 -8.83
C SER A 30 3.71 3.65 -7.56
N SER A 31 2.90 4.03 -6.57
CA SER A 31 3.38 4.46 -5.25
C SER A 31 4.33 3.45 -4.58
N THR A 32 4.06 2.15 -4.72
CA THR A 32 4.95 1.09 -4.21
C THR A 32 6.25 1.04 -5.00
N GLY A 33 6.20 1.18 -6.33
CA GLY A 33 7.40 1.27 -7.16
C GLY A 33 8.26 2.48 -6.79
N ALA A 34 7.65 3.64 -6.57
CA ALA A 34 8.35 4.85 -6.14
C ALA A 34 9.13 4.64 -4.83
N ARG A 35 8.51 4.00 -3.83
CA ARG A 35 9.20 3.65 -2.57
C ARG A 35 10.35 2.66 -2.76
N LEU A 36 10.25 1.74 -3.73
CA LEU A 36 11.27 0.73 -4.01
C LEU A 36 12.48 1.29 -4.78
N LEU A 37 12.36 2.45 -5.40
CA LEU A 37 13.47 3.15 -6.05
C LEU A 37 14.40 3.85 -5.06
N LEU A 38 13.92 4.14 -3.85
CA LEU A 38 14.64 4.92 -2.84
C LEU A 38 15.20 4.04 -1.72
N PRO A 39 16.21 4.53 -0.97
CA PRO A 39 16.69 3.86 0.23
C PRO A 39 15.55 3.53 1.22
N PRO A 40 15.58 2.35 1.85
CA PRO A 40 16.69 1.38 1.88
C PRO A 40 16.78 0.44 0.66
N SER A 41 15.90 0.58 -0.34
CA SER A 41 15.99 -0.12 -1.62
C SER A 41 16.84 0.67 -2.62
N CYS A 42 16.83 0.28 -3.90
CA CYS A 42 17.53 0.96 -5.00
C CYS A 42 16.92 0.59 -6.36
N PRO A 43 17.24 1.33 -7.44
CA PRO A 43 16.72 1.05 -8.78
C PRO A 43 17.00 -0.35 -9.30
N ALA A 44 18.18 -0.91 -9.07
CA ALA A 44 18.49 -2.30 -9.47
C ALA A 44 17.53 -3.32 -8.84
N LYS A 45 17.15 -3.14 -7.56
CA LYS A 45 16.19 -4.02 -6.88
C LYS A 45 14.79 -3.87 -7.46
N TYR A 46 14.38 -2.64 -7.77
CA TYR A 46 13.09 -2.41 -8.40
C TYR A 46 13.04 -3.00 -9.82
N ARG A 47 14.10 -2.85 -10.63
CA ARG A 47 14.20 -3.49 -11.95
C ARG A 47 14.12 -5.00 -11.85
N TRP A 48 14.86 -5.61 -10.91
CA TRP A 48 14.78 -7.05 -10.66
C TRP A 48 13.35 -7.50 -10.38
N GLN A 49 12.59 -6.73 -9.60
CA GLN A 49 11.19 -7.06 -9.29
C GLN A 49 10.25 -6.92 -10.49
N LEU A 50 10.52 -5.99 -11.41
CA LEU A 50 9.77 -5.89 -12.67
C LEU A 50 10.03 -7.11 -13.57
N ASP A 51 11.27 -7.58 -13.64
CA ASP A 51 11.67 -8.71 -14.47
C ASP A 51 11.27 -10.07 -13.83
N HIS A 52 11.12 -10.09 -12.50
CA HIS A 52 10.75 -11.26 -11.71
C HIS A 52 9.52 -10.97 -10.86
N PRO A 53 8.34 -10.80 -11.50
CA PRO A 53 7.11 -10.51 -10.78
C PRO A 53 6.83 -11.63 -9.78
N THR A 54 6.94 -11.31 -8.50
CA THR A 54 6.55 -12.22 -7.43
C THR A 54 5.04 -12.14 -7.26
N PRO A 55 4.35 -13.25 -6.96
CA PRO A 55 2.94 -13.19 -6.61
C PRO A 55 2.73 -12.17 -5.49
N THR A 56 1.70 -11.32 -5.62
CA THR A 56 1.28 -10.41 -4.54
C THR A 56 0.76 -11.18 -3.32
N SER A 57 0.56 -12.48 -3.47
CA SER A 57 0.12 -13.44 -2.48
C SER A 57 1.25 -13.82 -1.52
N ARG A 58 1.13 -13.37 -0.27
CA ARG A 58 2.00 -13.77 0.83
C ARG A 58 1.16 -13.99 2.09
N PRO A 59 1.46 -15.01 2.92
CA PRO A 59 0.68 -15.33 4.12
C PRO A 59 0.45 -14.13 5.04
N GLU A 60 1.47 -13.28 5.22
CA GLU A 60 1.42 -12.11 6.10
C GLU A 60 0.42 -11.03 5.63
N PHE A 61 0.01 -11.06 4.36
CA PHE A 61 -0.93 -10.10 3.76
C PHE A 61 -2.35 -10.65 3.65
N ASP A 62 -2.55 -11.97 3.71
CA ASP A 62 -3.85 -12.60 3.43
C ASP A 62 -4.96 -12.15 4.41
N LEU A 63 -4.64 -11.98 5.70
CA LEU A 63 -5.59 -11.40 6.67
C LEU A 63 -5.98 -9.97 6.29
N GLY A 64 -5.01 -9.15 5.89
CA GLY A 64 -5.26 -7.77 5.48
C GLY A 64 -6.14 -7.69 4.23
N LYS A 65 -5.84 -8.52 3.23
CA LYS A 65 -6.67 -8.66 2.01
C LYS A 65 -8.09 -9.14 2.32
N THR A 66 -8.22 -10.08 3.26
CA THR A 66 -9.54 -10.56 3.72
C THR A 66 -10.34 -9.44 4.37
N VAL A 67 -9.73 -8.64 5.25
CA VAL A 67 -10.38 -7.47 5.88
C VAL A 67 -10.78 -6.44 4.83
N HIS A 68 -9.90 -6.11 3.88
CA HIS A 68 -10.21 -5.23 2.74
C HIS A 68 -11.42 -5.71 1.95
N ARG A 69 -11.41 -6.97 1.53
CA ARG A 69 -12.50 -7.57 0.74
C ARG A 69 -13.84 -7.50 1.45
N LEU A 70 -13.86 -7.78 2.74
CA LEU A 70 -15.06 -7.77 3.58
C LEU A 70 -15.54 -6.35 3.94
N ALA A 71 -14.62 -5.40 4.12
CA ALA A 71 -14.93 -4.01 4.46
C ALA A 71 -15.40 -3.20 3.23
N LEU A 72 -14.69 -3.31 2.12
CA LEU A 72 -14.83 -2.46 0.94
C LEU A 72 -15.70 -3.11 -0.15
N GLY A 73 -15.92 -4.42 -0.09
CA GLY A 73 -16.71 -5.15 -1.08
C GLY A 73 -16.00 -5.39 -2.42
N ALA A 74 -14.71 -5.07 -2.55
CA ALA A 74 -13.89 -5.24 -3.75
C ALA A 74 -12.60 -6.03 -3.46
N GLY A 75 -11.85 -6.40 -4.50
CA GLY A 75 -10.67 -7.26 -4.40
C GLY A 75 -10.95 -8.75 -4.64
N ALA A 76 -9.89 -9.56 -4.51
CA ALA A 76 -9.93 -11.00 -4.78
C ALA A 76 -10.93 -11.76 -3.88
N ASP A 77 -11.58 -12.78 -4.44
CA ASP A 77 -12.46 -13.66 -3.66
C ASP A 77 -11.69 -14.44 -2.60
N ILE A 78 -12.38 -14.75 -1.51
CA ILE A 78 -11.79 -15.43 -0.34
C ILE A 78 -12.01 -16.94 -0.48
N THR A 79 -11.01 -17.73 -0.10
CA THR A 79 -11.11 -19.17 0.10
C THR A 79 -10.83 -19.47 1.57
N VAL A 80 -11.87 -19.86 2.31
CA VAL A 80 -11.72 -20.26 3.71
C VAL A 80 -11.19 -21.69 3.76
N ILE A 81 -10.07 -21.87 4.45
CA ILE A 81 -9.41 -23.16 4.66
C ILE A 81 -9.72 -23.65 6.06
N ASP A 82 -10.37 -24.80 6.15
CA ASP A 82 -10.68 -25.47 7.42
C ASP A 82 -9.44 -26.21 7.93
N ALA A 83 -8.55 -25.44 8.57
CA ALA A 83 -7.37 -25.94 9.23
C ALA A 83 -7.04 -25.04 10.44
N PRO A 84 -6.42 -25.60 11.50
CA PRO A 84 -6.01 -24.80 12.66
C PRO A 84 -4.78 -23.92 12.37
N ASP A 85 -3.92 -24.35 11.45
CA ASP A 85 -2.69 -23.66 11.05
C ASP A 85 -2.17 -24.19 9.69
N TRP A 86 -1.07 -23.62 9.20
CA TRP A 86 -0.42 -24.01 7.95
C TRP A 86 0.64 -25.13 8.10
N ARG A 87 0.65 -25.89 9.21
CA ARG A 87 1.69 -26.91 9.49
C ARG A 87 1.50 -28.20 8.69
N THR A 88 0.28 -28.52 8.28
CA THR A 88 0.03 -29.72 7.47
C THR A 88 0.33 -29.47 6.00
N ARG A 89 0.71 -30.53 5.27
CA ARG A 89 0.92 -30.47 3.82
C ARG A 89 -0.38 -30.10 3.10
N THR A 90 -1.49 -30.71 3.48
CA THR A 90 -2.82 -30.47 2.91
C THR A 90 -3.24 -29.00 3.02
N ALA A 91 -3.07 -28.36 4.18
CA ALA A 91 -3.42 -26.94 4.33
C ALA A 91 -2.57 -26.04 3.41
N ARG A 92 -1.27 -26.33 3.28
CA ARG A 92 -0.39 -25.58 2.36
C ARG A 92 -0.76 -25.79 0.90
N GLU A 93 -1.10 -27.02 0.49
CA GLU A 93 -1.54 -27.31 -0.87
C GLU A 93 -2.83 -26.54 -1.22
N GLN A 94 -3.81 -26.52 -0.31
CA GLN A 94 -5.06 -25.76 -0.52
C GLN A 94 -4.82 -24.24 -0.59
N ARG A 95 -3.89 -23.72 0.23
CA ARG A 95 -3.46 -22.31 0.17
C ARG A 95 -2.85 -21.97 -1.19
N ASP A 96 -1.91 -22.80 -1.63
CA ASP A 96 -1.19 -22.58 -2.89
C ASP A 96 -2.14 -22.70 -4.10
N GLU A 97 -3.11 -23.61 -4.04
CA GLU A 97 -4.20 -23.73 -5.03
C GLU A 97 -5.10 -22.49 -5.05
N ALA A 98 -5.48 -21.96 -3.88
CA ALA A 98 -6.27 -20.74 -3.79
C ALA A 98 -5.53 -19.54 -4.39
N TRP A 99 -4.24 -19.37 -4.09
CA TRP A 99 -3.43 -18.32 -4.70
C TRP A 99 -3.27 -18.50 -6.21
N ALA A 100 -3.06 -19.73 -6.69
CA ALA A 100 -2.98 -20.03 -8.12
C ALA A 100 -4.31 -19.71 -8.86
N ALA A 101 -5.44 -19.84 -8.17
CA ALA A 101 -6.75 -19.44 -8.65
C ALA A 101 -7.04 -17.92 -8.52
N GLY A 102 -6.07 -17.11 -8.07
CA GLY A 102 -6.25 -15.68 -7.88
C GLY A 102 -7.13 -15.31 -6.67
N ARG A 103 -7.28 -16.23 -5.71
CA ARG A 103 -8.10 -16.06 -4.50
C ARG A 103 -7.21 -15.82 -3.29
N THR A 104 -7.78 -15.21 -2.25
CA THR A 104 -7.11 -15.01 -0.95
C THR A 104 -7.44 -16.19 -0.02
N PRO A 105 -6.49 -17.11 0.26
CA PRO A 105 -6.68 -18.14 1.27
C PRO A 105 -6.66 -17.53 2.66
N VAL A 106 -7.52 -18.05 3.55
CA VAL A 106 -7.56 -17.61 4.94
C VAL A 106 -7.99 -18.79 5.81
N LEU A 107 -7.34 -18.97 6.97
CA LEU A 107 -7.78 -19.99 7.93
C LEU A 107 -9.15 -19.62 8.50
N ALA A 108 -9.98 -20.59 8.83
CA ALA A 108 -11.32 -20.35 9.40
C ALA A 108 -11.28 -19.39 10.61
N ALA A 109 -10.34 -19.58 11.53
CA ALA A 109 -10.15 -18.69 12.68
C ALA A 109 -9.77 -17.25 12.29
N ASP A 110 -8.93 -17.10 11.26
CA ASP A 110 -8.52 -15.79 10.75
C ASP A 110 -9.66 -15.09 9.99
N TYR A 111 -10.55 -15.86 9.34
CA TYR A 111 -11.74 -15.35 8.69
C TYR A 111 -12.75 -14.80 9.72
N ASP A 112 -12.99 -15.53 10.81
CA ASP A 112 -13.84 -15.05 11.90
C ASP A 112 -13.25 -13.80 12.57
N ARG A 113 -11.92 -13.76 12.75
CA ARG A 113 -11.22 -12.56 13.22
C ARG A 113 -11.40 -11.39 12.25
N ALA A 114 -11.25 -11.60 10.95
CA ALA A 114 -11.48 -10.56 9.94
C ALA A 114 -12.92 -10.03 9.97
N ARG A 115 -13.92 -10.91 10.16
CA ARG A 115 -15.32 -10.50 10.36
C ARG A 115 -15.52 -9.65 11.60
N ALA A 116 -14.86 -9.99 12.71
CA ALA A 116 -14.90 -9.21 13.94
C ALA A 116 -14.27 -7.81 13.75
N MET A 117 -13.13 -7.73 13.06
CA MET A 117 -12.49 -6.46 12.69
C MET A 117 -13.42 -5.57 11.84
N VAL A 118 -14.09 -6.15 10.83
CA VAL A 118 -15.04 -5.43 9.97
C VAL A 118 -16.28 -4.98 10.74
N SER A 119 -16.75 -5.79 11.70
CA SER A 119 -17.82 -5.38 12.61
C SER A 119 -17.42 -4.17 13.44
N ALA A 120 -16.21 -4.14 14.01
CA ALA A 120 -15.67 -2.99 14.74
C ALA A 120 -15.56 -1.74 13.83
N LEU A 121 -15.06 -1.91 12.59
CA LEU A 121 -14.97 -0.82 11.60
C LEU A 121 -16.33 -0.17 11.34
N ARG A 122 -17.37 -0.98 11.11
CA ARG A 122 -18.73 -0.50 10.84
C ARG A 122 -19.37 0.19 12.04
N GLN A 123 -19.05 -0.25 13.26
CA GLN A 123 -19.57 0.34 14.50
C GLN A 123 -18.83 1.60 14.94
N HIS A 124 -17.59 1.81 14.45
CA HIS A 124 -16.80 2.96 14.83
C HIS A 124 -17.34 4.25 14.18
N PRO A 125 -17.62 5.34 14.94
CA PRO A 125 -18.32 6.52 14.43
C PRO A 125 -17.69 7.19 13.19
N LEU A 126 -16.35 7.30 13.16
CA LEU A 126 -15.65 7.89 12.01
C LEU A 126 -15.41 6.88 10.88
N ALA A 127 -14.73 5.77 11.16
CA ALA A 127 -14.43 4.75 10.15
C ALA A 127 -15.67 4.18 9.46
N GLY A 128 -16.76 3.93 10.20
CA GLY A 128 -18.02 3.44 9.64
C GLY A 128 -18.64 4.44 8.66
N ALA A 129 -18.62 5.74 8.99
CA ALA A 129 -19.11 6.79 8.09
C ALA A 129 -18.19 7.04 6.88
N LEU A 130 -16.87 6.90 7.07
CA LEU A 130 -15.87 7.05 6.01
C LEU A 130 -15.93 5.93 4.97
N LEU A 131 -16.21 4.70 5.41
CA LEU A 131 -16.26 3.49 4.58
C LEU A 131 -17.70 3.04 4.30
N ASP A 132 -18.68 3.95 4.42
CA ASP A 132 -20.09 3.64 4.13
C ASP A 132 -20.25 3.33 2.63
N PRO A 133 -20.69 2.10 2.26
CA PRO A 133 -20.83 1.67 0.87
C PRO A 133 -21.74 2.54 0.00
N SER A 134 -22.64 3.31 0.61
CA SER A 134 -23.56 4.22 -0.09
C SER A 134 -22.92 5.55 -0.49
N THR A 135 -21.72 5.85 0.01
CA THR A 135 -21.09 7.19 -0.12
C THR A 135 -19.77 7.21 -0.87
N GLY A 136 -19.31 6.07 -1.39
CA GLY A 136 -18.03 6.01 -2.07
C GLY A 136 -17.86 4.79 -2.96
N ARG A 137 -16.69 4.74 -3.59
CA ARG A 137 -16.32 3.71 -4.56
C ARG A 137 -15.05 3.00 -4.10
N PRO A 138 -15.03 1.67 -4.07
CA PRO A 138 -13.83 0.91 -3.71
C PRO A 138 -12.86 0.76 -4.89
N GLU A 139 -11.57 0.56 -4.59
CA GLU A 139 -10.51 0.18 -5.54
C GLU A 139 -10.41 1.07 -6.80
N VAL A 140 -10.69 2.38 -6.65
CA VAL A 140 -10.63 3.35 -7.75
C VAL A 140 -9.18 3.52 -8.21
N THR A 141 -8.90 3.21 -9.47
CA THR A 141 -7.58 3.38 -10.06
C THR A 141 -7.46 4.78 -10.64
N ALA A 142 -6.49 5.55 -10.17
CA ALA A 142 -6.08 6.82 -10.76
C ALA A 142 -4.86 6.59 -11.65
N ALA A 143 -4.90 7.14 -12.87
CA ALA A 143 -3.76 7.16 -13.79
C ALA A 143 -3.56 8.58 -14.34
N TRP A 144 -2.32 9.06 -14.34
CA TRP A 144 -1.97 10.40 -14.83
C TRP A 144 -0.56 10.43 -15.39
N ILE A 145 -0.20 11.53 -16.05
CA ILE A 145 1.12 11.74 -16.62
C ILE A 145 1.81 12.82 -15.78
N ASP A 146 3.04 12.54 -15.33
CA ASP A 146 3.89 13.53 -14.71
C ASP A 146 4.31 14.60 -15.73
N ALA A 147 4.03 15.87 -15.45
CA ALA A 147 4.26 16.96 -16.40
C ALA A 147 5.74 17.19 -16.70
N ASP A 148 6.62 16.93 -15.72
CA ASP A 148 8.07 17.20 -15.86
C ASP A 148 8.79 16.12 -16.66
N THR A 149 8.42 14.85 -16.44
CA THR A 149 9.15 13.70 -17.01
C THR A 149 8.39 12.97 -18.12
N GLY A 150 7.09 13.21 -18.26
CA GLY A 150 6.21 12.46 -19.18
C GLY A 150 5.92 11.02 -18.73
N VAL A 151 6.38 10.62 -17.54
CA VAL A 151 6.15 9.28 -16.99
C VAL A 151 4.69 9.09 -16.62
N TRP A 152 4.14 7.95 -17.01
CA TRP A 152 2.83 7.51 -16.50
C TRP A 152 2.93 7.10 -15.05
N LEU A 153 2.03 7.64 -14.24
CA LEU A 153 1.89 7.38 -12.82
C LEU A 153 0.53 6.77 -12.54
N ARG A 154 0.47 5.93 -11.50
CA ARG A 154 -0.78 5.29 -11.09
C ARG A 154 -0.90 5.08 -9.58
N ALA A 155 -2.14 5.04 -9.13
CA ALA A 155 -2.52 4.69 -7.77
C ALA A 155 -3.82 3.88 -7.79
N ARG A 156 -4.05 3.10 -6.75
CA ARG A 156 -5.37 2.50 -6.46
C ARG A 156 -5.79 2.95 -5.08
N TYR A 157 -6.88 3.71 -5.02
CA TYR A 157 -7.48 4.15 -3.77
C TYR A 157 -8.30 2.99 -3.21
N ASP A 158 -8.10 2.63 -1.94
CA ASP A 158 -8.92 1.59 -1.30
C ASP A 158 -10.39 2.01 -1.33
N TRP A 159 -10.64 3.29 -1.00
CA TRP A 159 -11.96 3.89 -1.02
C TRP A 159 -11.89 5.37 -1.40
N LEU A 160 -12.67 5.76 -2.40
CA LEU A 160 -12.89 7.16 -2.76
C LEU A 160 -14.30 7.54 -2.34
N ARG A 161 -14.41 8.28 -1.24
CA ARG A 161 -15.67 8.81 -0.75
C ARG A 161 -16.01 10.09 -1.49
N ASP A 162 -17.10 10.06 -2.24
CA ASP A 162 -17.64 11.23 -2.89
C ASP A 162 -18.34 12.10 -1.82
N GLN A 163 -18.12 13.41 -1.84
CA GLN A 163 -18.84 14.35 -0.98
C GLN A 163 -19.62 15.35 -1.85
N THR A 164 -20.92 15.47 -1.58
CA THR A 164 -21.80 16.42 -2.28
C THR A 164 -21.67 17.85 -1.75
N ASP A 165 -21.21 18.02 -0.51
CA ASP A 165 -21.13 19.29 0.22
C ASP A 165 -19.71 19.59 0.78
N GLY A 166 -18.71 18.80 0.39
CA GLY A 166 -17.35 18.88 0.91
C GLY A 166 -16.30 18.39 -0.09
N ARG A 167 -15.05 18.31 0.37
CA ARG A 167 -13.96 17.73 -0.44
C ARG A 167 -14.11 16.21 -0.45
N PRO A 168 -13.94 15.52 -1.60
CA PRO A 168 -13.81 14.07 -1.63
C PRO A 168 -12.74 13.58 -0.64
N ILE A 169 -12.94 12.40 -0.07
CA ILE A 169 -11.98 11.82 0.88
C ILE A 169 -11.48 10.50 0.32
N ILE A 170 -10.18 10.43 0.10
CA ILE A 170 -9.48 9.17 -0.17
C ILE A 170 -9.21 8.53 1.19
N VAL A 171 -9.72 7.33 1.38
CA VAL A 171 -9.51 6.53 2.60
C VAL A 171 -8.66 5.34 2.23
N ASP A 172 -7.60 5.11 3.01
CA ASP A 172 -6.75 3.94 2.91
C ASP A 172 -6.86 3.11 4.20
N LEU A 173 -7.28 1.85 4.06
CA LEU A 173 -7.57 0.95 5.17
C LEU A 173 -6.31 0.11 5.48
N LYS A 174 -5.85 0.15 6.72
CA LYS A 174 -4.69 -0.63 7.17
C LYS A 174 -5.04 -1.51 8.35
N THR A 175 -4.67 -2.78 8.29
CA THR A 175 -4.59 -3.60 9.50
C THR A 175 -3.26 -3.35 10.21
N CYS A 176 -3.26 -3.17 11.52
CA CYS A 176 -2.04 -2.91 12.30
C CYS A 176 -1.92 -3.82 13.52
N VAL A 177 -0.73 -3.84 14.12
CA VAL A 177 -0.49 -4.49 15.42
C VAL A 177 -1.00 -3.61 16.54
N SER A 178 -0.85 -2.28 16.42
CA SER A 178 -1.33 -1.31 17.40
C SER A 178 -1.82 -0.04 16.72
N ALA A 179 -2.95 0.48 17.21
CA ALA A 179 -3.57 1.75 16.82
C ALA A 179 -3.20 2.91 17.77
N ASP A 180 -2.23 2.68 18.67
CA ASP A 180 -1.59 3.72 19.45
C ASP A 180 -0.73 4.64 18.55
N LEU A 181 -0.73 5.94 18.86
CA LEU A 181 -0.13 6.96 18.00
C LEU A 181 1.39 6.75 17.79
N ALA A 182 2.13 6.34 18.82
CA ALA A 182 3.58 6.15 18.69
C ALA A 182 3.91 4.98 17.74
N ASN A 183 3.14 3.89 17.85
CA ASN A 183 3.28 2.74 16.95
C ASN A 183 2.89 3.11 15.50
N LEU A 184 1.80 3.88 15.33
CA LEU A 184 1.38 4.34 14.02
C LEU A 184 2.40 5.29 13.38
N GLN A 185 2.97 6.24 14.13
CA GLN A 185 4.03 7.12 13.64
C GLN A 185 5.23 6.31 13.11
N ARG A 186 5.66 5.30 13.86
CA ARG A 186 6.73 4.40 13.42
C ARG A 186 6.33 3.63 12.17
N ALA A 187 5.13 3.06 12.12
CA ALA A 187 4.63 2.34 10.95
C ALA A 187 4.56 3.23 9.70
N ILE A 188 4.06 4.46 9.83
CA ILE A 188 3.97 5.45 8.75
C ILE A 188 5.34 5.79 8.18
N HIS A 189 6.34 5.96 9.05
CA HIS A 189 7.72 6.16 8.62
C HIS A 189 8.31 4.91 7.95
N THR A 190 8.27 3.77 8.64
CA THR A 190 8.89 2.51 8.19
C THR A 190 8.31 1.99 6.88
N HIS A 191 6.99 2.10 6.68
CA HIS A 191 6.33 1.63 5.46
C HIS A 191 6.20 2.72 4.38
N GLY A 192 6.66 3.93 4.65
CA GLY A 192 6.58 5.05 3.71
C GLY A 192 5.15 5.50 3.39
N TYR A 193 4.22 5.38 4.35
CA TYR A 193 2.83 5.78 4.14
C TYR A 193 2.68 7.28 3.89
N HIS A 194 3.62 8.11 4.32
CA HIS A 194 3.69 9.52 3.96
C HIS A 194 3.95 9.75 2.46
N GLN A 195 4.82 8.95 1.83
CA GLN A 195 4.96 8.92 0.37
C GLN A 195 3.67 8.43 -0.30
N GLN A 196 3.00 7.43 0.27
CA GLN A 196 1.73 6.91 -0.27
C GLN A 196 0.63 7.99 -0.27
N ALA A 197 0.40 8.65 0.87
CA ALA A 197 -0.60 9.69 1.01
C ALA A 197 -0.34 10.85 0.02
N ALA A 198 0.90 11.33 -0.03
CA ALA A 198 1.32 12.37 -0.99
C ALA A 198 1.08 11.93 -2.45
N TRP A 199 1.45 10.70 -2.80
CA TRP A 199 1.25 10.16 -4.15
C TRP A 199 -0.22 10.16 -4.56
N TYR A 200 -1.10 9.82 -3.63
CA TYR A 200 -2.54 9.71 -3.89
C TYR A 200 -3.16 11.10 -4.03
N LEU A 201 -2.77 12.04 -3.17
CA LEU A 201 -3.20 13.44 -3.22
C LEU A 201 -2.69 14.16 -4.47
N ASP A 202 -1.43 13.99 -4.84
CA ASP A 202 -0.84 14.60 -6.04
C ASP A 202 -1.57 14.09 -7.30
N GLY A 203 -1.78 12.78 -7.41
CA GLY A 203 -2.54 12.18 -8.52
C GLY A 203 -3.99 12.67 -8.59
N ALA A 204 -4.67 12.77 -7.43
CA ALA A 204 -6.01 13.33 -7.36
C ALA A 204 -6.03 14.79 -7.84
N SER A 205 -5.08 15.60 -7.37
CA SER A 205 -4.96 17.01 -7.75
C SER A 205 -4.72 17.19 -9.25
N VAL A 206 -3.84 16.39 -9.86
CA VAL A 206 -3.57 16.42 -11.32
C VAL A 206 -4.84 16.08 -12.11
N LEU A 207 -5.68 15.19 -11.58
CA LEU A 207 -6.97 14.81 -12.17
C LEU A 207 -8.11 15.79 -11.84
N GLY A 208 -7.81 16.93 -11.20
CA GLY A 208 -8.80 17.97 -10.87
C GLY A 208 -9.63 17.68 -9.62
N ILE A 209 -9.16 16.79 -8.75
CA ILE A 209 -9.86 16.37 -7.53
C ILE A 209 -9.12 16.92 -6.31
N ASP A 210 -9.71 17.93 -5.67
CA ASP A 210 -9.22 18.48 -4.39
C ASP A 210 -9.66 17.57 -3.23
N ALA A 211 -8.96 16.45 -3.07
CA ALA A 211 -9.27 15.44 -2.05
C ALA A 211 -8.56 15.71 -0.71
N ARG A 212 -9.12 15.15 0.36
CA ARG A 212 -8.39 14.87 1.60
C ARG A 212 -7.99 13.40 1.63
N PHE A 213 -6.94 13.09 2.38
CA PHE A 213 -6.48 11.72 2.56
C PHE A 213 -6.49 11.36 4.05
N VAL A 214 -7.05 10.21 4.38
CA VAL A 214 -7.01 9.67 5.74
C VAL A 214 -6.65 8.19 5.73
N PHE A 215 -5.88 7.77 6.71
CA PHE A 215 -5.70 6.35 7.01
C PHE A 215 -6.73 5.92 8.06
N VAL A 216 -7.32 4.75 7.86
CA VAL A 216 -8.08 4.03 8.87
C VAL A 216 -7.27 2.81 9.29
N PHE A 217 -6.77 2.82 10.52
CA PHE A 217 -6.06 1.70 11.11
C PHE A 217 -7.02 0.87 11.97
N VAL A 218 -6.99 -0.46 11.82
CA VAL A 218 -7.70 -1.42 12.68
C VAL A 218 -6.71 -2.44 13.24
N GLU A 219 -6.72 -2.63 14.56
CA GLU A 219 -5.87 -3.63 15.21
C GLU A 219 -6.30 -5.05 14.85
N LYS A 220 -5.32 -5.90 14.56
CA LYS A 220 -5.55 -7.33 14.26
C LYS A 220 -6.09 -8.08 15.48
N ASP A 221 -5.68 -7.71 16.68
CA ASP A 221 -6.07 -8.41 17.91
C ASP A 221 -7.31 -7.77 18.55
N PRO A 222 -8.17 -8.56 19.24
CA PRO A 222 -9.28 -8.01 20.01
C PRO A 222 -8.81 -6.98 21.05
N PRO A 223 -9.57 -5.89 21.29
CA PRO A 223 -10.92 -5.63 20.82
C PRO A 223 -11.00 -4.92 19.44
N HIS A 224 -9.98 -5.05 18.59
CA HIS A 224 -9.91 -4.45 17.25
C HIS A 224 -10.05 -2.93 17.27
N LEU A 225 -9.24 -2.28 18.10
CA LEU A 225 -9.27 -0.83 18.24
C LEU A 225 -8.95 -0.15 16.91
N ILE A 226 -9.62 0.98 16.68
CA ILE A 226 -9.55 1.72 15.43
C ILE A 226 -9.01 3.12 15.68
N ARG A 227 -8.18 3.58 14.75
CA ARG A 227 -7.71 4.96 14.71
C ARG A 227 -7.81 5.49 13.29
N VAL A 228 -8.48 6.63 13.15
CA VAL A 228 -8.43 7.43 11.91
C VAL A 228 -7.36 8.49 12.08
N VAL A 229 -6.43 8.58 11.14
CA VAL A 229 -5.36 9.59 11.16
C VAL A 229 -5.23 10.31 9.83
N GLN A 230 -4.89 11.59 9.92
CA GLN A 230 -4.40 12.40 8.81
C GLN A 230 -2.94 12.74 9.08
N LEU A 231 -2.13 12.83 8.02
CA LEU A 231 -0.75 13.27 8.15
C LEU A 231 -0.70 14.79 8.26
N ASP A 232 0.29 15.29 8.99
CA ASP A 232 0.52 16.73 9.04
C ASP A 232 1.19 17.23 7.74
N PRO A 233 1.15 18.55 7.48
CA PRO A 233 1.73 19.11 6.25
C PRO A 233 3.25 18.88 6.09
N VAL A 234 3.98 18.62 7.17
CA VAL A 234 5.43 18.35 7.11
C VAL A 234 5.67 16.94 6.57
N ALA A 235 4.96 15.95 7.11
CA ALA A 235 5.02 14.57 6.63
C ALA A 235 4.58 14.46 5.16
N GLU A 236 3.51 15.18 4.77
CA GLU A 236 3.05 15.24 3.38
C GLU A 236 4.13 15.83 2.46
N ARG A 237 4.75 16.96 2.83
CA ARG A 237 5.81 17.59 2.04
C ARG A 237 7.05 16.71 1.87
N ILE A 238 7.43 15.96 2.92
CA ILE A 238 8.50 14.97 2.83
C ILE A 238 8.11 13.85 1.84
N GLY A 239 6.86 13.38 1.90
CA GLY A 239 6.32 12.41 0.94
C GLY A 239 6.42 12.91 -0.50
N GLN A 240 6.00 14.15 -0.76
CA GLN A 240 6.08 14.78 -2.08
C GLN A 240 7.52 14.90 -2.59
N ALA A 241 8.45 15.35 -1.75
CA ALA A 241 9.86 15.47 -2.12
C ALA A 241 10.47 14.12 -2.52
N ARG A 242 10.17 13.06 -1.74
CA ARG A 242 10.61 11.70 -2.06
C ARG A 242 9.96 11.16 -3.32
N ASN A 243 8.66 11.41 -3.53
CA ASN A 243 7.98 11.01 -4.76
C ASN A 243 8.60 11.69 -5.99
N ARG A 244 8.88 13.00 -5.92
CA ARG A 244 9.53 13.76 -7.01
C ARG A 244 10.91 13.18 -7.35
N GLU A 245 11.72 12.86 -6.33
CA GLU A 245 13.01 12.18 -6.50
C GLU A 245 12.84 10.82 -7.19
N ALA A 246 11.93 9.99 -6.70
CA ALA A 246 11.67 8.66 -7.25
C ALA A 246 11.20 8.71 -8.71
N ILE A 247 10.31 9.65 -9.07
CA ILE A 247 9.85 9.81 -10.46
C ILE A 247 11.02 10.25 -11.35
N GLY A 248 11.88 11.16 -10.89
CA GLY A 248 13.08 11.57 -11.63
C GLY A 248 14.05 10.41 -11.87
N ILE A 249 14.33 9.62 -10.83
CA ILE A 249 15.17 8.41 -10.93
C ILE A 249 14.55 7.41 -11.91
N TYR A 250 13.25 7.14 -11.80
CA TYR A 250 12.57 6.23 -12.71
C TYR A 250 12.66 6.68 -14.17
N ALA A 251 12.38 7.96 -14.44
CA ALA A 251 12.45 8.54 -15.77
C ALA A 251 13.85 8.36 -16.37
N GLU A 252 14.90 8.63 -15.60
CA GLU A 252 16.28 8.44 -16.02
C GLU A 252 16.63 6.96 -16.26
N CYS A 253 16.19 6.07 -15.38
CA CYS A 253 16.42 4.62 -15.51
C CYS A 253 15.73 4.04 -16.75
N VAL A 254 14.52 4.49 -17.05
CA VAL A 254 13.78 4.10 -18.26
C VAL A 254 14.47 4.65 -19.51
N ARG A 255 14.88 5.92 -19.48
CA ARG A 255 15.53 6.61 -20.61
C ARG A 255 16.89 5.99 -20.97
N THR A 256 17.70 5.66 -19.97
CA THR A 256 19.07 5.15 -20.18
C THR A 256 19.15 3.63 -20.24
N GLY A 257 18.15 2.93 -19.71
CA GLY A 257 18.23 1.49 -19.46
C GLY A 257 19.13 1.11 -18.29
N VAL A 258 19.71 2.07 -17.56
CA VAL A 258 20.61 1.84 -16.43
C VAL A 258 19.84 1.92 -15.12
N TRP A 259 19.93 0.87 -14.30
CA TRP A 259 19.23 0.76 -13.02
C TRP A 259 20.28 0.59 -11.91
N PRO A 260 20.78 1.68 -11.31
CA PRO A 260 21.90 1.61 -10.38
C PRO A 260 21.58 0.83 -9.10
N GLY A 261 22.60 0.15 -8.56
CA GLY A 261 22.54 -0.57 -7.29
C GLY A 261 22.86 0.33 -6.09
N TYR A 262 23.44 -0.27 -5.05
CA TYR A 262 24.20 0.51 -4.05
C TYR A 262 25.53 0.90 -4.70
N GLY A 263 25.97 2.15 -4.55
CA GLY A 263 27.16 2.66 -5.24
C GLY A 263 28.42 1.80 -5.00
N ASP A 264 29.43 2.00 -5.85
CA ASP A 264 30.67 1.19 -5.82
C ASP A 264 31.70 1.67 -4.78
N ASP A 265 31.33 2.66 -3.96
CA ASP A 265 32.19 3.19 -2.89
C ASP A 265 32.28 2.22 -1.71
N ILE A 266 33.39 2.29 -0.96
CA ILE A 266 33.59 1.55 0.29
C ILE A 266 33.29 2.50 1.46
N PRO A 267 32.06 2.56 2.00
CA PRO A 267 31.74 3.44 3.12
C PRO A 267 32.38 2.91 4.41
N LEU A 268 32.93 3.81 5.22
CA LEU A 268 33.20 3.53 6.63
C LEU A 268 31.85 3.53 7.37
N ILE A 269 31.51 2.41 8.00
CA ILE A 269 30.25 2.26 8.75
C ILE A 269 30.59 2.22 10.24
N PRO A 270 30.17 3.23 11.03
CA PRO A 270 30.31 3.18 12.49
C PRO A 270 29.37 2.13 13.08
N LEU A 271 29.65 1.70 14.31
CA LEU A 271 28.67 0.91 15.05
C LEU A 271 27.42 1.78 15.30
N PRO A 272 26.23 1.18 15.43
CA PRO A 272 25.06 1.93 15.87
C PRO A 272 25.35 2.64 17.20
N ALA A 273 24.90 3.89 17.36
CA ALA A 273 25.21 4.71 18.54
C ALA A 273 24.91 4.01 19.88
N TRP A 274 23.89 3.15 19.94
CA TRP A 274 23.59 2.38 21.16
C TRP A 274 24.67 1.36 21.52
N ALA A 275 25.35 0.77 20.53
CA ALA A 275 26.43 -0.19 20.72
C ALA A 275 27.74 0.52 21.10
N GLU A 276 28.01 1.67 20.50
CA GLU A 276 29.15 2.53 20.91
C GLU A 276 29.00 2.96 22.37
N ASN A 277 27.81 3.48 22.73
CA ASN A 277 27.50 3.94 24.07
C ASN A 277 27.57 2.84 25.16
N GLN A 278 27.36 1.57 24.81
CA GLN A 278 27.53 0.45 25.76
C GLN A 278 28.99 0.28 26.18
N HIS A 279 29.92 0.49 25.26
CA HIS A 279 31.36 0.34 25.50
C HIS A 279 32.00 1.65 26.01
N THR A 280 31.36 2.80 25.81
CA THR A 280 31.83 4.07 26.39
C THR A 280 31.55 4.17 27.91
N LYS A 281 30.56 3.43 28.43
CA LYS A 281 30.23 3.41 29.87
C LYS A 281 31.23 2.60 30.73
N GLU A 282 32.12 1.83 30.12
CA GLU A 282 33.15 1.05 30.83
C GLU A 282 34.51 1.76 30.92
N VAL A 283 34.61 2.99 30.39
CA VAL A 283 35.85 3.78 30.38
C VAL A 283 35.68 5.04 31.22
N TRP A 284 35.23 4.92 32.47
CA TRP A 284 35.40 5.92 33.55
C TRP A 284 35.41 5.23 34.92
#